data_AF-E8PLW9-F1
#
_entry.id   AF-E8PLW9-F1
#
_cell.length_a   1.000
_cell.length_b   1.000
_cell.length_c   1.000
_cell.angle_alpha   90.00
_cell.angle_beta   90.00
_cell.angle_gamma   90.00
#
_symmetry.space_group_name_H-M   'P 1'
#
loop_
_entity.id
_entity.type
_entity.pdbx_description
1 polymer ?
#
loop_
_entity_poly.entity_id
_entity_poly.type
_entity_poly.pdbx_seq_one_letter_code
_entity_poly.pdbx_strand_id
1 'polypeptide(L)'
;MTAPPRLVVEVRQEVPLQCSPVKGVCRLEDLKVKPLHRLDNRGTPCALGFIRATEVMEALPSGAVLELLSKNVYAPYEVPAWAGKYGYRILKQEQRGIFPFRYYRFLVEKP
;
A
#
# COMPACT_ATOMS: atom_id res chain seq x y z
N MET A 1 36.03 12.86 22.47
CA MET A 1 34.56 12.95 22.35
C MET A 1 34.26 13.63 21.03
N THR A 2 33.95 12.87 19.98
CA THR A 2 33.68 13.43 18.65
C THR A 2 32.45 12.69 18.12
N ALA A 3 31.31 13.38 18.12
CA ALA A 3 30.06 12.87 17.56
C ALA A 3 30.19 12.79 16.02
N PRO A 4 29.62 11.77 15.37
CA PRO A 4 29.61 11.69 13.91
C PRO A 4 28.67 12.75 13.30
N PRO A 5 28.95 13.19 12.06
CA PRO A 5 28.14 14.22 11.40
C PRO A 5 26.72 13.71 11.14
N ARG A 6 25.74 14.51 11.56
CA ARG A 6 24.32 14.34 11.24
C ARG A 6 24.19 14.41 9.71
N LEU A 7 23.88 13.28 9.09
CA LEU A 7 23.48 13.23 7.69
C LEU A 7 22.17 14.02 7.60
N VAL A 8 22.26 15.24 7.09
CA VAL A 8 21.08 16.03 6.73
C VAL A 8 20.50 15.34 5.51
N VAL A 9 19.56 14.41 5.73
CA VAL A 9 18.74 13.89 4.65
C VAL A 9 17.86 15.07 4.25
N GLU A 10 18.30 15.78 3.21
CA GLU A 10 17.52 16.81 2.55
C GLU A 10 16.29 16.12 1.97
N VAL A 11 15.22 16.09 2.76
CA VAL A 11 13.90 15.64 2.34
C VAL A 11 13.47 16.64 1.28
N ARG A 12 13.80 16.36 0.02
CA ARG A 12 13.16 16.98 -1.13
C ARG A 12 11.70 16.56 -1.05
N GLN A 13 10.93 17.35 -0.30
CA GLN A 13 9.48 17.34 -0.35
C GLN A 13 9.12 17.85 -1.73
N GLU A 14 9.12 16.95 -2.71
CA GLU A 14 8.23 17.09 -3.84
C GLU A 14 6.82 16.96 -3.29
N VAL A 15 6.29 18.07 -2.77
CA VAL A 15 4.87 18.25 -2.50
C VAL A 15 4.19 17.86 -3.82
N PRO A 16 3.43 16.76 -3.88
CA PRO A 16 2.67 16.49 -5.08
C PRO A 16 1.73 17.68 -5.24
N LEU A 17 1.87 18.43 -6.34
CA LEU A 17 1.04 19.57 -6.75
C LEU A 17 -0.42 19.14 -6.94
N GLN A 18 -1.11 18.76 -5.86
CA GLN A 18 -2.48 18.26 -5.88
C GLN A 18 -3.40 19.03 -4.93
N CYS A 19 -2.87 20.05 -4.24
CA CYS A 19 -3.66 20.99 -3.46
C CYS A 19 -3.38 22.41 -3.97
N SER A 20 -4.28 22.94 -4.79
CA SER A 20 -4.24 24.32 -5.26
C SER A 20 -4.36 25.27 -4.05
N PRO A 21 -3.64 26.42 -4.00
CA PRO A 21 -3.64 27.35 -2.86
C PRO A 21 -4.95 28.14 -2.66
N VAL A 22 -6.04 27.72 -3.32
CA VAL A 22 -7.36 28.34 -3.20
C VAL A 22 -8.07 27.79 -1.97
N LYS A 23 -8.47 28.66 -1.04
CA LYS A 23 -9.29 28.31 0.14
C LYS A 23 -10.54 27.55 -0.32
N GLY A 24 -10.67 26.28 0.08
CA GLY A 24 -11.94 25.54 0.05
C GLY A 24 -12.08 24.37 -0.94
N VAL A 25 -11.02 23.88 -1.59
CA VAL A 25 -11.17 22.87 -2.67
C VAL A 25 -10.28 21.63 -2.55
N CYS A 26 -9.91 21.22 -1.33
CA CYS A 26 -9.37 19.88 -1.12
C CYS A 26 -10.43 19.06 -0.40
N ARG A 27 -11.24 18.29 -1.12
CA ARG A 27 -11.91 17.17 -0.48
C ARG A 27 -10.85 16.13 -0.22
N LEU A 28 -10.72 15.69 1.03
CA LEU A 28 -9.79 14.65 1.45
C LEU A 28 -9.95 13.37 0.60
N GLU A 29 -11.16 13.17 0.06
CA GLU A 29 -11.60 12.13 -0.87
C GLU A 29 -10.80 12.08 -2.18
N ASP A 30 -10.28 13.23 -2.63
CA ASP A 30 -9.61 13.39 -3.93
C ASP A 30 -8.10 13.14 -3.88
N LEU A 31 -7.53 12.93 -2.68
CA LEU A 31 -6.13 12.49 -2.56
C LEU A 31 -6.02 11.06 -3.08
N LYS A 32 -5.60 10.93 -4.33
CA LYS A 32 -5.29 9.65 -4.96
C LYS A 32 -4.14 8.99 -4.21
N VAL A 33 -4.47 8.05 -3.32
CA VAL A 33 -3.48 7.27 -2.56
C VAL A 33 -2.51 6.59 -3.53
N LYS A 34 -1.26 7.06 -3.55
CA LYS A 34 -0.19 6.51 -4.38
C LYS A 34 0.51 5.40 -3.59
N PRO A 35 0.46 4.14 -4.05
CA PRO A 35 1.20 3.08 -3.38
C PRO A 35 2.70 3.32 -3.54
N LEU A 36 3.46 3.11 -2.45
CA LEU A 36 4.92 3.17 -2.47
C LEU A 36 5.50 1.91 -3.12
N HIS A 37 4.86 0.77 -2.89
CA HIS A 37 5.28 -0.51 -3.44
C HIS A 37 4.10 -1.28 -4.00
N ARG A 38 4.34 -2.09 -5.04
CA ARG A 38 3.35 -2.96 -5.67
C ARG A 38 3.84 -4.41 -5.63
N LEU A 39 3.05 -5.28 -5.02
CA LEU A 39 3.28 -6.72 -4.99
C LEU A 39 2.25 -7.45 -5.87
N ASP A 40 2.75 -8.10 -6.93
CA ASP A 40 1.93 -8.91 -7.83
C ASP A 40 1.98 -10.40 -7.47
N ASN A 41 0.94 -10.86 -6.75
CA ASN A 41 0.76 -12.25 -6.37
C ASN A 41 -0.24 -12.99 -7.27
N ARG A 42 -0.61 -12.45 -8.44
CA ARG A 42 -1.62 -13.07 -9.32
C ARG A 42 -1.22 -14.45 -9.86
N GLY A 43 0.08 -14.76 -9.91
CA GLY A 43 0.62 -16.08 -10.27
C GLY A 43 1.24 -16.84 -9.10
N THR A 44 1.06 -16.34 -7.87
CA THR A 44 1.68 -16.92 -6.66
C THR A 44 0.64 -17.73 -5.88
N PRO A 45 0.98 -18.93 -5.37
CA PRO A 45 0.10 -19.68 -4.48
C PRO A 45 -0.28 -18.88 -3.23
N CYS A 46 -1.49 -19.09 -2.70
CA CYS A 46 -2.06 -18.27 -1.62
C CYS A 46 -1.11 -18.10 -0.42
N ALA A 47 -0.64 -19.21 0.17
CA ALA A 47 0.23 -19.16 1.35
C ALA A 47 1.55 -18.41 1.10
N LEU A 48 2.21 -18.68 -0.03
CA LEU A 48 3.44 -17.99 -0.42
C LEU A 48 3.20 -16.50 -0.69
N GLY A 49 2.02 -16.15 -1.23
CA GLY A 49 1.62 -14.77 -1.45
C GLY A 49 1.58 -13.96 -0.15
N PHE A 50 1.08 -14.54 0.94
CA PHE A 50 1.04 -13.88 2.25
C PHE A 50 2.41 -13.78 2.91
N ILE A 51 3.28 -14.77 2.76
CA ILE A 51 4.66 -14.70 3.22
C ILE A 51 5.35 -13.50 2.56
N ARG A 52 5.30 -13.41 1.22
CA ARG A 52 5.87 -12.28 0.46
C ARG A 52 5.25 -10.94 0.83
N ALA A 53 3.93 -10.90 1.04
CA ALA A 53 3.26 -9.67 1.46
C ALA A 53 3.72 -9.21 2.85
N THR A 54 3.96 -10.15 3.77
CA THR A 54 4.45 -9.86 5.12
C THR A 54 5.88 -9.33 5.07
N GLU A 55 6.78 -10.01 4.35
CA GLU A 55 8.18 -9.56 4.15
C GLU A 55 8.25 -8.15 3.54
N VAL A 56 7.41 -7.87 2.55
CA VAL A 56 7.33 -6.54 1.94
C VAL A 56 6.81 -5.50 2.95
N MET A 57 5.75 -5.80 3.69
CA MET A 57 5.23 -4.88 4.71
C MET A 57 6.22 -4.61 5.85
N GLU A 58 7.01 -5.61 6.24
CA GLU A 58 8.08 -5.44 7.23
C GLU A 58 9.15 -4.45 6.75
N ALA A 59 9.53 -4.53 5.48
CA ALA A 59 10.51 -3.64 4.85
C ALA A 59 10.00 -2.22 4.58
N LEU A 60 8.68 -2.01 4.53
CA LEU A 60 8.09 -0.69 4.27
C LEU A 60 8.16 0.23 5.51
N PRO A 61 8.34 1.55 5.33
CA PRO A 61 8.22 2.49 6.45
C PRO A 61 6.76 2.64 6.90
N SER A 62 6.55 3.05 8.15
CA SER A 62 5.21 3.43 8.64
C SER A 62 4.60 4.55 7.81
N GLY A 63 3.28 4.50 7.62
CA GLY A 63 2.52 5.35 6.69
C GLY A 63 2.65 4.96 5.21
N ALA A 64 3.48 3.97 4.85
CA ALA A 64 3.58 3.53 3.46
C ALA A 64 2.40 2.64 3.07
N VAL A 65 2.02 2.73 1.79
CA VAL A 65 0.93 1.95 1.20
C VAL A 65 1.49 0.91 0.23
N LEU A 66 1.11 -0.35 0.46
CA LEU A 66 1.32 -1.49 -0.42
C LEU A 66 0.12 -1.70 -1.33
N GLU A 67 0.35 -1.78 -2.63
CA GLU A 67 -0.62 -2.28 -3.61
C GLU A 67 -0.44 -3.79 -3.79
N LEU A 68 -1.40 -4.58 -3.31
CA LEU A 68 -1.39 -6.03 -3.41
C LEU A 68 -2.36 -6.50 -4.50
N LEU A 69 -1.88 -7.30 -5.45
CA LEU A 69 -2.70 -7.90 -6.50
C LEU A 69 -2.79 -9.42 -6.33
N SER A 70 -3.99 -9.97 -6.42
CA SER A 70 -4.22 -11.41 -6.28
C SER A 70 -5.31 -11.90 -7.22
N LYS A 71 -5.15 -13.11 -7.78
CA LYS A 71 -6.22 -13.81 -8.51
C LYS A 71 -6.99 -14.81 -7.63
N ASN A 72 -6.58 -14.96 -6.37
CA ASN A 72 -7.22 -15.91 -5.46
C ASN A 72 -8.68 -15.48 -5.17
N VAL A 73 -9.60 -16.44 -5.27
CA VAL A 73 -11.03 -16.25 -4.97
C VAL A 73 -11.26 -15.90 -3.50
N TYR A 74 -10.40 -16.39 -2.59
CA TYR A 74 -10.49 -16.14 -1.16
C TYR A 74 -9.80 -14.85 -0.70
N ALA A 75 -9.07 -14.17 -1.60
CA ALA A 75 -8.36 -12.92 -1.26
C ALA A 75 -9.25 -11.85 -0.58
N PRO A 76 -10.54 -11.66 -0.96
CA PRO A 76 -11.43 -10.70 -0.30
C PRO A 76 -11.66 -10.95 1.20
N TYR A 77 -11.45 -12.17 1.67
CA TYR A 77 -11.65 -12.57 3.07
C TYR A 77 -10.30 -12.71 3.79
N GLU A 78 -9.32 -13.31 3.11
CA GLU A 78 -8.00 -13.57 3.70
C GLU A 78 -7.16 -12.30 3.86
N VAL A 79 -7.22 -11.35 2.91
CA VAL A 79 -6.44 -10.10 3.00
C VAL A 79 -6.89 -9.24 4.18
N PRO A 80 -8.20 -9.03 4.43
CA PRO A 80 -8.66 -8.39 5.67
C PRO A 80 -8.25 -9.11 6.96
N ALA A 81 -8.34 -10.44 6.98
CA ALA A 81 -7.92 -11.22 8.14
C ALA A 81 -6.41 -11.08 8.43
N TRP A 82 -5.59 -11.16 7.39
CA TRP A 82 -4.15 -10.92 7.46
C TRP A 82 -3.84 -9.49 7.93
N ALA A 83 -4.50 -8.48 7.33
CA ALA A 83 -4.31 -7.08 7.73
C ALA A 83 -4.68 -6.85 9.20
N GLY A 84 -5.81 -7.41 9.66
CA GLY A 84 -6.25 -7.35 11.05
C GLY A 84 -5.27 -8.02 12.02
N LYS A 85 -4.69 -9.15 11.64
CA LYS A 85 -3.68 -9.85 12.45
C LYS A 85 -2.43 -8.99 12.73
N TYR A 86 -1.98 -8.22 11.75
CA TYR A 86 -0.77 -7.40 11.84
C TYR A 86 -1.04 -5.91 12.14
N GLY A 87 -2.30 -5.52 12.31
CA GLY A 87 -2.68 -4.13 12.56
C GLY A 87 -2.57 -3.20 11.34
N TYR A 88 -2.49 -3.76 10.13
CA TYR A 88 -2.48 -2.97 8.90
C TYR A 88 -3.86 -2.42 8.57
N ARG A 89 -3.91 -1.27 7.88
CA ARG A 89 -5.17 -0.63 7.49
C ARG A 89 -5.46 -0.89 6.02
N ILE A 90 -6.65 -1.41 5.70
CA ILE A 90 -7.10 -1.53 4.32
C ILE A 90 -7.70 -0.20 3.89
N LEU A 91 -7.00 0.50 2.99
CA LEU A 91 -7.47 1.76 2.42
C LEU A 91 -8.44 1.54 1.26
N LYS A 92 -8.21 0.48 0.48
CA LYS A 92 -9.07 0.16 -0.66
C LYS A 92 -9.07 -1.33 -0.96
N GLN A 93 -10.23 -1.86 -1.32
CA GLN A 93 -10.41 -3.20 -1.85
C GLN A 93 -11.31 -3.13 -3.07
N GLU A 94 -10.86 -3.64 -4.21
CA GLU A 94 -11.63 -3.62 -5.44
C GLU A 94 -11.32 -4.84 -6.30
N GLN A 95 -12.30 -5.24 -7.10
CA GLN A 95 -12.13 -6.24 -8.13
C GLN A 95 -11.93 -5.56 -9.48
N ARG A 96 -10.98 -6.06 -10.25
CA ARG A 96 -10.60 -5.54 -11.56
C ARG A 96 -10.50 -6.66 -12.59
N GLY A 97 -10.47 -6.26 -13.86
CA GLY A 97 -10.40 -7.17 -15.00
C GLY A 97 -11.76 -7.78 -15.36
N ILE A 98 -11.75 -8.56 -16.44
CA ILE A 98 -12.92 -9.26 -16.98
C ILE A 98 -12.60 -10.76 -16.95
N PHE A 99 -13.62 -11.61 -16.86
CA PHE A 99 -13.44 -13.06 -16.94
C PHE A 99 -12.70 -13.45 -18.25
N PRO A 100 -11.70 -14.34 -18.24
CA PRO A 100 -11.14 -15.10 -17.09
C PRO A 100 -9.96 -14.40 -16.38
N PHE A 101 -9.59 -13.18 -16.77
CA PHE A 101 -8.46 -12.42 -16.21
C PHE A 101 -8.81 -11.57 -14.98
N ARG A 102 -9.92 -11.88 -14.31
CA ARG A 102 -10.37 -11.14 -13.11
C ARG A 102 -9.35 -11.28 -11.98
N TYR A 103 -9.11 -10.20 -11.25
CA TYR A 103 -8.19 -10.16 -10.12
C TYR A 103 -8.67 -9.15 -9.07
N TYR A 104 -8.20 -9.29 -7.85
CA TYR A 104 -8.42 -8.37 -6.75
C TYR A 104 -7.20 -7.46 -6.58
N ARG A 105 -7.49 -6.21 -6.25
CA ARG A 105 -6.51 -5.19 -5.90
C ARG A 105 -6.84 -4.63 -4.53
N PHE A 106 -5.82 -4.61 -3.67
CA PHE A 106 -5.90 -4.07 -2.33
C PHE A 106 -4.87 -2.96 -2.17
N LEU A 107 -5.24 -1.90 -1.46
CA LEU A 107 -4.32 -0.90 -0.94
C LEU A 107 -4.26 -1.08 0.58
N VAL A 108 -3.09 -1.42 1.08
CA VAL A 108 -2.87 -1.74 2.49
C VAL A 108 -1.81 -0.80 3.04
N GLU A 109 -2.14 -0.05 4.08
CA GLU A 109 -1.26 0.89 4.75
C GLU A 109 -0.62 0.24 5.97
N LYS A 110 0.69 0.47 6.13
CA LYS A 110 1.40 0.19 7.38
C LYS A 110 1.16 1.36 8.33
N PRO A 111 0.62 1.13 9.54
CA PRO A 111 0.46 2.21 10.51
C PRO A 111 1.79 2.82 10.94
#